data_AF-A0A1H0UM69-F1
#
_entry.id   AF-A0A1H0UM69-F1
#
_cell.length_a   1.000
_cell.length_b   1.000
_cell.length_c   1.000
_cell.angle_alpha   90.00
_cell.angle_beta   90.00
_cell.angle_gamma   90.00
#
_symmetry.space_group_name_H-M   'P 1'
#
loop_
_entity.id
_entity.type
_entity.pdbx_description
1 polymer ?
#
loop_
_entity_poly.entity_id
_entity_poly.type
_entity_poly.pdbx_seq_one_letter_code
_entity_poly.pdbx_strand_id
1 'polypeptide(L)' 'MYNLKTIIESKRSEMISLAKHQGYTAPRTIQCSQELDKLITLHQKHSKNEGNEYIKH' A
#
# COMPACT_ATOMS: atom_id res chain seq x y z
N MET A 1 -4.11 14.97 13.18
CA MET A 1 -3.94 13.50 13.32
C MET A 1 -3.84 12.92 11.92
N TYR A 2 -2.74 12.25 11.58
CA TYR A 2 -2.62 11.57 10.30
C TYR A 2 -3.40 10.25 10.36
N ASN A 3 -4.47 10.17 9.57
CA ASN A 3 -5.22 8.92 9.41
C ASN A 3 -4.38 7.95 8.60
N LEU A 4 -4.32 6.69 9.03
CA LEU A 4 -3.60 5.63 8.32
C LEU A 4 -4.12 5.46 6.87
N LYS A 5 -5.41 5.74 6.64
CA LYS A 5 -6.00 5.86 5.30
C LYS A 5 -5.33 6.95 4.44
N THR A 6 -5.04 8.11 5.00
CA THR A 6 -4.33 9.20 4.30
C THR A 6 -2.90 8.81 3.93
N ILE A 7 -2.23 8.07 4.80
CA ILE A 7 -0.87 7.56 4.56
C ILE A 7 -0.89 6.54 3.40
N ILE A 8 -1.87 5.64 3.38
CA ILE A 8 -2.08 4.68 2.28
C ILE A 8 -2.31 5.40 0.95
N GLU A 9 -3.17 6.42 0.91
CA GLU A 9 -3.47 7.14 -0.32
C GLU A 9 -2.28 7.96 -0.83
N SER A 10 -1.49 8.54 0.08
CA SER A 10 -0.23 9.19 -0.28
C SER A 10 0.76 8.20 -0.90
N LYS A 11 0.94 7.03 -0.28
CA LYS A 11 1.89 6.01 -0.76
C LYS A 11 1.41 5.35 -2.07
N ARG A 12 0.09 5.21 -2.26
CA ARG A 12 -0.53 4.81 -3.53
C ARG A 12 -0.18 5.79 -4.65
N SER A 13 -0.30 7.09 -4.37
CA SER A 13 0.02 8.13 -5.36
C SER A 13 1.50 8.12 -5.73
N GLU A 14 2.39 7.92 -4.75
CA GLU A 14 3.83 7.74 -4.96
C GLU A 14 4.13 6.53 -5.86
N MET A 15 3.53 5.37 -5.57
CA MET A 15 3.70 4.15 -6.37
C MET A 15 3.26 4.36 -7.83
N ILE A 16 2.11 5.01 -8.05
CA ILE A 16 1.59 5.31 -9.39
C ILE A 16 2.52 6.28 -10.13
N SER A 17 3.05 7.29 -9.44
CA SER A 17 4.03 8.21 -10.02
C SER A 17 5.29 7.46 -10.44
N LEU A 18 5.87 6.64 -9.55
CA LEU A 18 7.04 5.81 -9.85
C LEU A 18 6.79 4.85 -11.01
N ALA A 19 5.62 4.21 -11.05
CA ALA A 19 5.22 3.34 -12.15
C ALA A 19 5.14 4.08 -13.49
N LYS A 20 4.61 5.31 -13.50
CA LYS A 20 4.53 6.15 -14.70
C LYS A 20 5.90 6.62 -15.19
N HIS A 21 6.83 6.89 -14.27
CA HIS A 21 8.17 7.41 -14.60
C HIS A 21 9.19 6.30 -14.91
N GLN A 22 9.12 5.17 -14.21
CA GLN A 22 10.16 4.14 -14.21
C GLN A 22 9.64 2.76 -14.67
N GLY A 23 8.31 2.58 -14.76
CA GLY A 23 7.66 1.30 -15.07
C GLY A 23 7.22 0.55 -13.81
N TYR A 24 6.22 -0.32 -13.98
CA TYR A 24 5.66 -1.13 -12.90
C TYR A 24 6.60 -2.20 -12.35
N THR A 25 7.57 -2.63 -13.17
CA THR A 25 8.58 -3.64 -12.81
C THR A 25 9.88 -3.03 -12.31
N ALA A 26 9.99 -1.70 -12.25
CA ALA A 26 11.18 -1.06 -11.71
C ALA A 26 11.36 -1.43 -10.23
N PRO A 27 12.60 -1.69 -9.77
CA PRO A 27 12.85 -2.07 -8.38
C PRO A 27 12.23 -1.12 -7.36
N ARG A 28 12.27 0.20 -7.63
CA ARG A 28 11.65 1.21 -6.77
C ARG A 28 10.12 1.12 -6.74
N THR A 29 9.48 0.85 -7.88
CA THR A 29 8.02 0.66 -7.95
C THR A 29 7.59 -0.60 -7.20
N ILE A 30 8.37 -1.68 -7.31
CA ILE A 30 8.15 -2.94 -6.57
C ILE A 30 8.34 -2.74 -5.07
N GLN A 31 9.38 -2.02 -4.65
CA GLN A 31 9.56 -1.69 -3.23
C GLN A 31 8.40 -0.84 -2.71
N CYS A 32 7.99 0.16 -3.49
CA CYS A 32 6.86 1.01 -3.13
C CYS A 32 5.54 0.23 -3.02
N SER A 33 5.31 -0.77 -3.88
CA SER A 33 4.12 -1.62 -3.79
C SER A 33 4.14 -2.52 -2.56
N GLN A 34 5.30 -3.07 -2.19
CA GLN A 34 5.47 -3.85 -0.96
C GLN A 34 5.24 -3.00 0.30
N GLU A 35 5.71 -1.75 0.32
CA GLU A 35 5.44 -0.83 1.42
C GLU A 35 3.96 -0.46 1.52
N LEU A 36 3.32 -0.20 0.39
CA LEU A 36 1.88 0.06 0.34
C LEU A 36 1.07 -1.13 0.86
N ASP A 37 1.44 -2.35 0.49
CA ASP A 37 0.78 -3.58 0.93
C ASP A 37 0.90 -3.78 2.46
N LYS A 38 2.06 -3.46 3.05
CA LYS A 38 2.25 -3.47 4.51
C LYS A 38 1.35 -2.46 5.21
N LEU A 39 1.22 -1.25 4.66
CA LEU A 39 0.35 -0.21 5.21
C LEU A 39 -1.12 -0.62 5.13
N ILE A 40 -1.55 -1.21 4.01
CA ILE A 40 -2.89 -1.77 3.84
C ILE A 40 -3.11 -2.90 4.84
N THR A 41 -2.16 -3.82 4.98
CA THR A 41 -2.23 -4.91 5.96
C THR A 41 -2.34 -4.38 7.38
N LEU A 42 -1.58 -3.34 7.74
CA LEU A 42 -1.67 -2.71 9.06
C LEU A 42 -3.04 -2.07 9.28
N HIS A 43 -3.52 -1.29 8.31
CA HIS A 43 -4.85 -0.67 8.39
C HIS A 43 -5.94 -1.71 8.50
N GLN A 44 -5.84 -2.78 7.72
CA GLN A 44 -6.73 -3.92 7.80
C GLN A 44 -6.61 -4.59 9.16
N LYS A 45 -5.44 -4.84 9.74
CA LYS A 45 -5.34 -5.43 11.09
C LYS A 45 -5.98 -4.56 12.16
N HIS A 46 -5.78 -3.25 12.06
CA HIS A 46 -6.44 -2.29 12.94
C HIS A 46 -7.97 -2.26 12.73
N SER A 47 -8.47 -2.53 11.51
CA SER A 47 -9.90 -2.68 11.23
C SER A 47 -10.44 -4.09 11.42
N LYS A 48 -9.59 -5.14 11.42
CA LYS A 48 -9.92 -6.58 11.43
C LYS A 48 -10.04 -7.19 12.83
N ASN A 49 -9.93 -6.37 13.88
CA ASN A 49 -10.76 -6.66 15.04
C ASN A 49 -12.27 -6.67 14.68
N GLU A 50 -12.66 -6.25 13.47
CA GLU A 50 -13.99 -6.41 12.88
C GLU A 50 -14.00 -7.00 11.44
N GLY A 51 -13.18 -8.02 11.13
CA GLY A 51 -13.53 -8.99 10.07
C GLY A 51 -12.69 -9.05 8.78
N ASN A 52 -12.25 -10.29 8.52
CA ASN A 52 -12.03 -10.98 7.24
C ASN A 52 -10.72 -10.82 6.43
N GLU A 53 -9.80 -11.75 6.69
CA GLU A 53 -8.85 -12.43 5.78
C GLU A 53 -8.96 -12.07 4.28
N TYR A 54 -7.84 -11.67 3.68
CA TYR A 54 -7.71 -11.63 2.22
C TYR A 54 -6.49 -12.43 1.78
N ILE A 55 -6.74 -13.17 0.69
CA ILE A 55 -6.03 -14.29 0.12
C ILE A 55 -4.68 -13.85 -0.47
N LYS A 56 -3.60 -14.58 -0.13
CA LYS A 56 -2.38 -14.60 -0.93
C LYS A 56 -2.63 -15.48 -2.14
N HIS A 57 -2.56 -14.91 -3.34
CA HIS A 57 -2.46 -15.66 -4.59
C HIS A 57 -1.13 -16.40 -4.69
#